data_AF-A0A7Y2JL51-F1
#
_entry.id   AF-A0A7Y2JL51-F1
#
_cell.length_a   1.000
_cell.length_b   1.000
_cell.length_c   1.000
_cell.angle_alpha   90.00
_cell.angle_beta   90.00
_cell.angle_gamma   90.00
#
_symmetry.space_group_name_H-M   'P 1'
#
loop_
_entity.id
_entity.type
_entity.pdbx_description
1 polymer ?
#
loop_
_entity_poly.entity_id
_entity_poly.type
_entity_poly.pdbx_seq_one_letter_code
_entity_poly.pdbx_strand_id
1 'polypeptide(L)' 'MKQLAPDLKREIQRIMRDDRGRLLAALIRSLGDFELAEDALSDATERALIHWGRNGLPSRPDGWLLQVARR' A
#
# COMPACT_ATOMS: atom_id res chain seq x y z
N MET A 1 -10.22 -13.51 -16.44
CA MET A 1 -9.27 -12.90 -15.50
C MET A 1 -8.88 -11.53 -16.04
N LYS A 2 -9.41 -10.43 -15.46
CA LYS A 2 -9.08 -9.07 -15.92
C LYS A 2 -7.62 -8.79 -15.60
N GLN A 3 -6.84 -8.56 -16.64
CA GLN A 3 -5.49 -8.04 -16.58
C GLN A 3 -5.52 -6.81 -15.66
N LEU A 4 -4.78 -6.83 -14.53
CA LEU A 4 -4.56 -5.64 -13.73
C LEU A 4 -4.15 -4.54 -14.71
N ALA A 5 -4.86 -3.41 -14.71
CA ALA A 5 -4.50 -2.28 -15.56
C ALA A 5 -2.99 -2.05 -15.41
N PRO A 6 -2.20 -2.02 -16.50
CA PRO A 6 -0.73 -2.00 -16.42
C PRO A 6 -0.19 -0.92 -15.46
N ASP A 7 -0.93 0.17 -15.30
CA ASP A 7 -0.61 1.30 -14.43
C ASP A 7 -0.76 0.95 -12.93
N LEU A 8 -1.77 0.15 -12.55
CA LEU A 8 -1.96 -0.29 -11.16
C LEU A 8 -0.80 -1.16 -10.70
N LYS A 9 -0.43 -2.16 -11.50
CA LYS A 9 0.67 -3.06 -11.16
C LYS A 9 1.99 -2.28 -11.09
N ARG A 10 2.24 -1.38 -12.05
CA ARG A 10 3.42 -0.52 -12.06
C ARG A 10 3.49 0.38 -10.83
N GLU A 11 2.38 0.98 -10.43
CA GLU A 11 2.35 1.89 -9.28
C GLU A 11 2.58 1.16 -7.95
N ILE A 12 1.95 -0.01 -7.75
CA ILE A 12 2.24 -0.86 -6.57
C ILE A 12 3.72 -1.24 -6.55
N GLN A 13 4.27 -1.70 -7.67
CA GLN A 13 5.68 -2.07 -7.75
C GLN A 13 6.62 -0.89 -7.48
N ARG A 14 6.29 0.31 -7.95
CA ARG A 14 7.03 1.53 -7.68
C ARG A 14 7.05 1.82 -6.19
N ILE A 15 5.90 1.84 -5.52
CA ILE A 15 5.81 2.14 -4.08
C ILE A 15 6.53 1.07 -3.26
N MET A 16 6.36 -0.21 -3.60
CA MET A 16 7.04 -1.29 -2.87
C MET A 16 8.56 -1.27 -3.04
N ARG A 17 9.07 -0.78 -4.18
CA ARG A 17 10.50 -0.64 -4.43
C ARG A 17 11.07 0.61 -3.77
N ASP A 18 10.38 1.73 -3.87
CA ASP A 18 10.94 3.05 -3.58
C ASP A 18 10.53 3.56 -2.18
N ASP A 19 9.35 3.18 -1.69
CA ASP A 19 8.73 3.77 -0.50
C ASP A 19 8.51 2.77 0.65
N ARG A 20 8.65 1.46 0.43
CA ARG A 20 8.32 0.41 1.43
C ARG A 20 9.01 0.64 2.78
N GLY A 21 10.31 0.91 2.78
CA GLY A 21 11.06 1.14 4.03
C GLY A 21 10.54 2.34 4.82
N ARG A 22 10.17 3.43 4.12
CA ARG A 22 9.61 4.63 4.73
C ARG A 22 8.19 4.39 5.27
N LEU A 23 7.37 3.63 4.55
CA LEU A 23 6.03 3.23 5.01
C LEU A 23 6.12 2.36 6.27
N LEU A 24 6.98 1.35 6.27
CA LEU A 24 7.20 0.50 7.44
C LEU A 24 7.71 1.29 8.63
N ALA A 25 8.71 2.16 8.45
CA ALA A 25 9.20 3.02 9.55
C ALA A 25 8.07 3.86 10.16
N ALA A 26 7.19 4.42 9.32
CA ALA A 26 6.05 5.19 9.77
C ALA A 26 4.96 4.35 10.47
N LEU A 27 4.80 3.08 10.09
CA LEU A 27 3.86 2.14 10.69
C LEU A 27 4.39 1.57 12.01
N ILE A 28 5.66 1.15 12.06
CA ILE A 28 6.36 0.70 13.27
C ILE A 28 6.28 1.79 14.34
N ARG A 29 6.52 3.06 13.95
CA ARG A 29 6.39 4.19 14.88
C ARG A 29 4.98 4.35 15.46
N SER A 30 3.94 3.99 14.73
CA SER A 30 2.55 4.07 15.21
C SER A 30 2.06 2.82 15.94
N LEU A 31 2.53 1.63 15.53
CA LEU A 31 2.03 0.34 15.99
C LEU A 31 2.91 -0.28 17.08
N GLY A 32 4.18 0.16 17.19
CA GLY A 32 5.14 -0.33 18.18
C GLY A 32 5.74 -1.70 17.88
N ASP A 33 5.37 -2.31 16.75
CA ASP A 33 5.72 -3.68 16.39
C ASP A 33 6.04 -3.79 14.89
N PHE A 34 7.10 -4.51 14.54
CA PHE A 34 7.55 -4.70 13.16
C PHE A 34 6.69 -5.67 12.37
N GLU A 35 6.35 -6.81 12.97
CA GLU A 35 5.56 -7.86 12.33
C GLU A 35 4.15 -7.33 12.06
N LEU A 36 3.54 -6.66 13.04
CA LEU A 36 2.25 -6.00 12.87
C LEU A 36 2.28 -4.92 11.79
N ALA A 37 3.40 -4.20 11.62
CA ALA A 37 3.54 -3.20 10.57
C ALA A 37 3.68 -3.81 9.17
N GLU A 38 4.37 -4.95 9.02
CA GLU A 38 4.47 -5.67 7.75
C GLU A 38 3.12 -6.26 7.35
N ASP A 39 2.38 -6.84 8.29
CA ASP A 39 1.04 -7.36 8.07
C ASP A 39 0.08 -6.25 7.66
N ALA A 40 0.05 -5.14 8.41
CA ALA A 40 -0.80 -4.00 8.10
C ALA A 40 -0.51 -3.38 6.72
N LEU A 41 0.76 -3.30 6.31
CA LEU A 41 1.13 -2.83 4.97
C LEU A 41 0.70 -3.81 3.88
N SER A 42 0.80 -5.11 4.14
CA SER A 42 0.39 -6.17 3.21
C SER A 42 -1.14 -6.13 2.99
N ASP A 43 -1.91 -6.05 4.07
CA ASP A 43 -3.36 -5.88 4.05
C ASP A 43 -3.80 -4.63 3.29
N ALA A 44 -3.14 -3.49 3.55
CA ALA A 44 -3.42 -2.25 2.83
C ALA A 44 -3.13 -2.37 1.33
N THR A 45 -2.07 -3.09 0.96
CA THR A 45 -1.68 -3.34 -0.43
C THR A 45 -2.72 -4.23 -1.13
N GLU A 46 -3.23 -5.27 -0.47
CA GLU A 46 -4.31 -6.10 -1.02
C GLU A 46 -5.59 -5.28 -1.24
N ARG A 47 -5.97 -4.46 -0.25
CA ARG A 47 -7.13 -3.55 -0.36
C ARG A 47 -6.94 -2.55 -1.49
N ALA A 48 -5.72 -2.06 -1.72
CA ALA A 48 -5.41 -1.17 -2.83
C ALA A 48 -5.65 -1.84 -4.20
N LEU A 49 -5.25 -3.11 -4.37
CA LEU A 49 -5.47 -3.83 -5.63
C LEU A 49 -6.97 -3.88 -6.00
N ILE A 50 -7.85 -4.10 -5.02
CA ILE A 50 -9.30 -4.13 -5.22
C ILE A 50 -9.85 -2.71 -5.42
N HIS A 51 -9.47 -1.77 -4.55
CA HIS A 51 -10.04 -0.43 -4.54
C HIS A 51 -9.59 0.38 -5.77
N TRP A 52 -8.29 0.42 -6.06
CA TRP A 52 -7.75 1.17 -7.20
C TRP A 52 -8.10 0.49 -8.52
N GLY A 53 -8.22 -0.84 -8.54
CA GLY A 53 -8.70 -1.56 -9.73
C GLY A 53 -10.13 -1.18 -10.14
N ARG A 54 -10.95 -0.70 -9.20
CA ARG A 54 -12.33 -0.24 -9.45
C ARG A 54 -12.44 1.28 -9.63
N ASN A 55 -11.65 2.05 -8.88
CA ASN A 55 -11.81 3.50 -8.75
C ASN A 55 -10.68 4.31 -9.40
N GLY A 56 -9.66 3.64 -9.96
CA GLY A 56 -8.44 4.28 -10.43
C GLY A 56 -7.45 4.56 -9.29
N LEU A 57 -6.26 5.05 -9.66
CA LEU A 57 -5.23 5.42 -8.70
C LEU A 57 -5.61 6.72 -7.98
N PRO A 58 -5.45 6.80 -6.65
CA PRO A 58 -5.61 8.06 -5.92
C PRO A 58 -4.45 9.02 -6.26
N SER A 59 -4.63 10.30 -5.96
CA SER A 59 -3.59 11.33 -6.20
C SER A 59 -2.31 11.10 -5.38
N ARG A 60 -2.42 10.44 -4.22
CA ARG A 60 -1.30 10.05 -3.34
C ARG A 60 -1.43 8.59 -2.92
N PRO A 61 -0.99 7.62 -3.73
CA PRO A 61 -1.20 6.21 -3.42
C PRO A 61 -0.37 5.71 -2.24
N ASP A 62 0.83 6.24 -2.02
CA ASP A 62 1.67 6.01 -0.83
C ASP A 62 0.94 6.43 0.46
N GLY A 63 0.36 7.63 0.46
CA GLY A 63 -0.40 8.17 1.58
C GLY A 63 -1.68 7.39 1.85
N TRP A 64 -2.35 6.91 0.80
CA TRP A 64 -3.53 6.07 0.92
C TRP A 64 -3.21 4.74 1.61
N LEU A 65 -2.12 4.07 1.20
CA LEU A 65 -1.67 2.83 1.84
C LEU A 65 -1.38 3.03 3.32
N LEU A 66 -0.63 4.09 3.66
CA LEU A 66 -0.33 4.42 5.05
C LEU A 66 -1.59 4.71 5.87
N GLN A 67 -2.59 5.36 5.29
CA GLN A 67 -3.85 5.63 5.96
C GLN A 67 -4.65 4.35 6.18
N VAL A 68 -4.70 3.45 5.20
CA VAL A 68 -5.45 2.19 5.30
C VAL A 68 -4.78 1.22 6.28
N ALA A 69 -3.44 1.15 6.30
CA ALA A 69 -2.68 0.30 7.22
C ALA A 69 -2.77 0.73 8.70
N ARG A 70 -3.24 1.95 8.98
CA ARG A 70 -3.39 2.46 10.35
C ARG A 70 -4.79 2.27 10.94
N ARG A 71 -5.75 1.79 10.16
CA ARG A 71 -7.14 1.59 10.58
C ARG A 71 -7.33 0.18 11.12
#